data_AF-A0A9X0AEJ4-F1
#
_entry.id   AF-A0A9X0AEJ4-F1
#
_cell.length_a   1.000
_cell.length_b   1.000
_cell.length_c   1.000
_cell.angle_alpha   90.00
_cell.angle_beta   90.00
_cell.angle_gamma   90.00
#
_symmetry.space_group_name_H-M   'P 1'
#
loop_
_entity.id
_entity.type
_entity.pdbx_description
1 polymer ?
#
loop_
_entity_poly.entity_id
_entity_poly.type
_entity_poly.pdbx_seq_one_letter_code
_entity_poly.pdbx_strand_id
1 'polypeptide(L)'
;MLIAPSPTRDILICTGIGGITLGGGSGPLTGRYGLVIDSLLLARVVVAKGTVLNCSEENSDLSWAIREGGSNFRVVLDFTYHVHNQGEVFHGPLMYTPDKTKTIIRLVDSIQDITE
;
A
#
# COMPACT_ATOMS: atom_id res chain seq x y z
N MET A 1 15.52 22.31 16.91
CA MET A 1 15.00 20.92 16.96
C MET A 1 13.49 20.96 16.78
N LEU A 2 13.05 21.12 15.53
CA LEU A 2 11.66 20.99 15.09
C LEU A 2 11.81 20.49 13.65
N ILE A 3 11.67 19.18 13.46
CA ILE A 3 11.82 18.57 12.13
C ILE A 3 10.50 18.85 11.41
N ALA A 4 10.55 19.62 10.32
CA ALA A 4 9.39 19.93 9.50
C ALA A 4 8.65 18.63 9.08
N PRO A 5 7.32 18.61 9.08
CA PRO A 5 6.57 17.44 8.65
C PRO A 5 6.83 17.22 7.16
N SER A 6 7.37 16.04 6.80
CA SER A 6 7.47 15.64 5.41
C SER A 6 6.07 15.37 4.85
N PRO A 7 5.80 15.71 3.57
CA PRO A 7 4.47 15.66 2.94
C PRO A 7 3.81 14.26 2.87
N THR A 8 4.47 13.22 3.37
CA THR A 8 4.00 11.83 3.43
C THR A 8 3.46 11.40 4.80
N ARG A 9 3.53 12.23 5.85
CA ARG A 9 3.23 11.79 7.25
C ARG A 9 1.74 11.76 7.63
N ASP A 10 0.82 12.18 6.75
CA ASP A 10 -0.49 12.66 7.19
C ASP A 10 -1.70 11.75 6.91
N ILE A 11 -1.54 10.49 6.48
CA ILE A 11 -2.71 9.63 6.18
C ILE A 11 -2.99 8.57 7.25
N LEU A 12 -1.99 7.84 7.75
CA LEU A 12 -2.21 6.85 8.81
C LEU A 12 -0.88 6.44 9.48
N ILE A 13 -0.29 7.36 10.26
CA ILE A 13 1.05 7.24 10.87
C ILE A 13 1.21 6.01 11.78
N CYS A 14 0.12 5.57 12.41
CA CYS A 14 0.09 4.46 13.36
C CYS A 14 -0.24 3.10 12.72
N THR A 15 -0.34 3.01 11.40
CA THR A 15 -0.64 1.76 10.72
C THR A 15 0.52 0.79 10.83
N GLY A 16 0.23 -0.44 11.24
CA GLY A 16 1.20 -1.52 11.20
C GLY A 16 1.55 -1.91 9.75
N ILE A 17 2.85 -1.91 9.43
CA ILE A 17 3.34 -2.26 8.08
C ILE A 17 2.91 -3.66 7.64
N GLY A 18 2.79 -4.61 8.59
CA GLY A 18 2.37 -5.97 8.30
C GLY A 18 0.95 -6.03 7.74
N GLY A 19 -0.01 -5.35 8.38
CA GLY A 19 -1.41 -5.38 7.95
C GLY A 19 -1.63 -4.73 6.59
N ILE A 20 -1.06 -3.52 6.39
CA ILE A 20 -1.23 -2.80 5.13
C ILE A 20 -0.57 -3.53 3.95
N THR A 21 0.57 -4.18 4.16
CA THR A 21 1.26 -4.93 3.11
C THR A 21 0.51 -6.20 2.75
N LEU A 22 0.11 -6.98 3.76
CA LEU A 22 -0.58 -8.26 3.53
C LEU A 22 -1.96 -8.08 2.91
N GLY A 23 -2.58 -6.90 3.06
CA GLY A 23 -3.84 -6.52 2.39
C GLY A 23 -3.66 -5.72 1.10
N GLY A 24 -2.45 -5.69 0.52
CA GLY A 24 -2.13 -4.94 -0.70
C GLY A 24 -1.56 -3.55 -0.40
N GLY A 25 -2.37 -2.70 0.23
CA GLY A 25 -1.95 -1.39 0.72
C GLY A 25 -1.93 -0.31 -0.36
N SER A 26 -2.84 0.66 -0.22
CA SER A 26 -2.96 1.81 -1.13
C SER A 26 -2.59 3.10 -0.42
N GLY A 27 -1.96 4.01 -1.16
CA GLY A 27 -1.56 5.33 -0.67
C GLY A 27 -1.26 6.32 -1.79
N PRO A 28 -0.73 7.51 -1.47
CA PRO A 28 -0.51 8.58 -2.45
C PRO A 28 0.38 8.19 -3.63
N LEU A 29 1.28 7.23 -3.43
CA LEU A 29 2.22 6.77 -4.44
C LEU A 29 1.68 5.62 -5.28
N THR A 30 0.49 5.10 -4.98
CA THR A 30 -0.06 3.92 -5.65
C THR A 30 -0.29 4.15 -7.14
N GLY A 31 -0.72 5.34 -7.54
CA GLY A 31 -0.88 5.69 -8.96
C GLY A 31 0.42 5.69 -9.77
N ARG A 32 1.60 5.66 -9.12
CA ARG A 32 2.90 5.66 -9.80
C ARG A 32 3.69 4.36 -9.65
N TYR A 33 3.66 3.74 -8.48
CA TYR A 33 4.50 2.57 -8.16
C TYR A 33 3.69 1.30 -7.85
N GLY A 34 2.37 1.36 -7.92
CA GLY A 34 1.50 0.23 -7.54
C GLY A 34 1.25 0.17 -6.03
N LEU A 35 0.67 -0.94 -5.59
CA LEU A 35 0.36 -1.17 -4.18
C LEU A 35 1.65 -1.39 -3.36
N VAL A 36 1.55 -1.28 -2.03
CA VAL A 36 2.68 -1.56 -1.13
C VAL A 36 3.21 -2.98 -1.36
N ILE A 37 2.31 -3.93 -1.61
CA ILE A 37 2.65 -5.33 -1.92
C ILE A 37 3.42 -5.52 -3.23
N ASP A 38 3.24 -4.62 -4.20
CA ASP A 38 3.94 -4.70 -5.49
C ASP A 38 5.44 -4.39 -5.32
N SER A 39 5.76 -3.58 -4.30
CA SER A 39 7.15 -3.29 -3.91
C SER A 39 7.78 -4.38 -3.05
N LEU A 40 7.06 -5.43 -2.66
CA LEU A 40 7.58 -6.51 -1.82
C LEU A 40 8.51 -7.44 -2.62
N LEU A 41 9.77 -7.53 -2.19
CA LEU A 41 10.79 -8.42 -2.77
C LEU A 41 10.85 -9.76 -2.07
N LEU A 42 10.81 -9.77 -0.73
CA LEU A 42 10.94 -10.97 0.08
C LEU A 42 10.22 -10.81 1.41
N ALA A 43 9.59 -11.90 1.87
CA ALA A 43 9.03 -11.98 3.21
C ALA A 43 9.44 -13.29 3.91
N ARG A 44 9.72 -13.20 5.21
CA ARG A 44 9.99 -14.35 6.06
C ARG A 44 8.80 -14.64 6.93
N VAL A 45 8.31 -15.88 6.90
CA VAL A 45 7.06 -16.25 7.57
C VAL A 45 7.24 -17.47 8.46
N VAL A 46 6.60 -17.43 9.63
CA VAL A 46 6.49 -18.60 10.52
C VAL A 46 5.27 -19.41 10.09
N VAL A 47 5.53 -20.65 9.69
CA VAL A 47 4.49 -21.63 9.37
C VAL A 47 3.99 -22.31 10.65
N ALA A 48 2.75 -22.82 10.65
CA ALA A 48 2.10 -23.47 11.80
C ALA A 48 2.95 -24.55 12.50
N LYS A 49 3.89 -25.17 11.77
CA LYS A 49 4.86 -26.15 12.30
C LYS A 49 6.02 -25.50 13.11
N GLY A 50 6.03 -24.18 13.26
CA GLY A 50 7.08 -23.41 13.95
C GLY A 50 8.35 -23.16 13.12
N THR A 51 8.35 -23.54 11.84
CA THR A 51 9.49 -23.33 10.94
C THR A 51 9.43 -21.95 10.30
N VAL A 52 10.59 -21.32 10.07
CA VAL A 52 10.70 -20.08 9.31
C VAL A 52 10.96 -20.43 7.85
N LEU A 53 10.10 -19.93 6.96
CA LEU A 53 10.26 -20.08 5.52
C LEU A 53 10.42 -18.72 4.86
N ASN A 54 11.22 -18.69 3.79
CA ASN A 54 11.33 -17.54 2.91
C ASN A 54 10.31 -17.70 1.78
N CYS A 55 9.61 -16.62 1.46
CA CYS A 55 8.78 -16.56 0.26
C CYS A 55 9.72 -16.39 -0.95
N SER A 56 10.12 -17.51 -1.53
CA SER A 56 10.96 -17.62 -2.74
C SER A 56 10.22 -18.39 -3.83
N GLU A 57 10.83 -18.56 -5.01
CA GLU A 57 10.27 -19.40 -6.09
C GLU A 57 10.01 -20.85 -5.64
N GLU A 58 10.82 -21.39 -4.74
CA GLU A 58 10.66 -22.73 -4.17
C GLU A 58 9.36 -22.88 -3.35
N ASN A 59 8.85 -21.77 -2.80
CA ASN A 59 7.56 -21.70 -2.09
C ASN A 59 6.66 -20.65 -2.78
N SER A 60 6.51 -20.78 -4.10
CA SER A 60 5.76 -19.83 -4.93
C SER A 60 4.28 -19.72 -4.53
N ASP A 61 3.69 -20.80 -4.03
CA ASP A 61 2.35 -20.84 -3.44
C ASP A 61 2.23 -19.93 -2.22
N LEU A 62 3.24 -19.96 -1.34
CA LEU A 62 3.34 -19.12 -0.17
C LEU A 62 3.60 -17.67 -0.55
N SER A 63 4.49 -17.45 -1.53
CA SER A 63 4.81 -16.13 -2.07
C SER A 63 3.59 -15.46 -2.70
N TRP A 64 2.75 -16.23 -3.38
CA TRP A 64 1.47 -15.74 -3.90
C TRP A 64 0.46 -15.51 -2.77
N ALA A 65 0.31 -16.46 -1.85
CA ALA A 65 -0.68 -16.39 -0.77
C ALA A 65 -0.47 -15.19 0.19
N ILE A 66 0.77 -14.75 0.39
CA ILE A 66 1.04 -13.58 1.22
C ILE A 66 0.66 -12.25 0.54
N ARG A 67 0.54 -12.23 -0.79
CA ARG A 67 0.11 -11.07 -1.55
C ARG A 67 -1.43 -11.04 -1.53
N GLU A 68 -2.00 -10.28 -0.60
CA GLU A 68 -3.44 -10.11 -0.32
C GLU A 68 -4.10 -11.13 0.64
N GLY A 69 -3.48 -12.30 0.88
CA GLY A 69 -4.02 -13.32 1.79
C GLY A 69 -3.22 -13.53 3.08
N GLY A 70 -2.15 -12.77 3.29
CA GLY A 70 -1.09 -13.13 4.25
C GLY A 70 -1.51 -13.19 5.72
N SER A 71 -2.55 -12.46 6.13
CA SER A 71 -3.06 -12.49 7.51
C SER A 71 -3.72 -13.82 7.88
N ASN A 72 -4.16 -14.62 6.90
CA ASN A 72 -4.94 -15.82 7.14
C ASN A 72 -4.07 -17.05 7.46
N PHE A 73 -2.80 -17.04 7.04
CA PHE A 73 -2.03 -18.28 6.98
C PHE A 73 -0.85 -18.30 7.95
N ARG A 74 -0.21 -17.15 8.23
CA ARG A 74 1.10 -17.10 8.92
C ARG A 74 1.38 -15.77 9.61
N VAL A 75 2.35 -15.81 10.53
CA VAL A 75 2.96 -14.60 11.10
C VAL A 75 4.18 -14.24 10.24
N VAL A 76 4.19 -13.03 9.68
CA VAL A 76 5.35 -12.51 8.97
C VAL A 76 6.30 -11.88 9.97
N LEU A 77 7.57 -12.29 9.92
CA LEU A 77 8.64 -11.77 10.77
C LEU A 77 9.28 -10.55 10.14
N ASP A 78 9.57 -10.62 8.83
CA ASP A 78 10.32 -9.59 8.13
C ASP A 78 9.81 -9.41 6.72
N PHE A 79 9.96 -8.18 6.24
CA PHE A 79 9.66 -7.76 4.88
C PHE A 79 10.88 -7.03 4.30
N THR A 80 11.16 -7.30 3.03
CA THR A 80 12.16 -6.60 2.24
C THR A 80 11.45 -5.92 1.08
N TYR A 81 11.59 -4.61 0.96
CA TYR A 81 10.94 -3.82 -0.08
C TYR A 81 11.94 -3.22 -1.07
N HIS A 82 11.49 -3.07 -2.31
CA HIS A 82 12.09 -2.15 -3.25
C HIS A 82 11.63 -0.72 -2.91
N VAL A 83 12.59 0.19 -2.75
CA VAL A 83 12.31 1.58 -2.37
C VAL A 83 12.65 2.49 -3.54
N HIS A 84 11.77 3.45 -3.82
CA HIS A 84 11.92 4.42 -4.90
C HIS A 84 12.42 5.76 -4.36
N ASN A 85 13.34 6.40 -5.09
CA ASN A 85 13.74 7.77 -4.77
C ASN A 85 12.57 8.72 -5.05
N GLN A 86 12.10 9.42 -4.01
CA GLN A 86 10.97 10.34 -4.10
C GLN A 86 11.44 11.76 -3.74
N GLY A 87 11.28 12.68 -4.69
CA GLY A 87 11.56 14.10 -4.51
C GLY A 87 10.42 14.85 -3.83
N GLU A 88 10.46 16.18 -3.90
CA GLU A 88 9.42 17.05 -3.34
C GLU A 88 8.05 16.77 -3.99
N VAL A 89 7.01 16.77 -3.16
CA VAL A 89 5.63 16.49 -3.56
C VAL A 89 4.76 17.66 -3.14
N PHE A 90 3.95 18.16 -4.07
CA PHE A 90 2.89 19.11 -3.76
C PHE A 90 1.66 18.35 -3.26
N HIS A 91 1.17 18.72 -2.08
CA HIS A 91 0.00 18.14 -1.46
C HIS A 91 -0.88 19.24 -0.87
N GLY A 92 -2.19 19.11 -1.01
CA GLY A 92 -3.16 19.99 -0.36
C GLY A 92 -4.60 19.52 -0.58
N PRO A 93 -5.52 19.88 0.33
CA PRO A 93 -6.92 19.55 0.18
C PRO A 93 -7.56 20.40 -0.93
N LEU A 94 -8.44 19.79 -1.72
CA LEU A 94 -9.33 20.48 -2.64
C LEU A 94 -10.74 20.45 -2.04
N MET A 95 -11.22 21.60 -1.58
CA MET A 95 -12.50 21.73 -0.88
C MET A 95 -13.53 22.44 -1.75
N TYR A 96 -14.76 21.93 -1.74
CA TYR A 96 -15.87 22.47 -2.51
C TYR A 96 -17.08 22.72 -1.60
N THR A 97 -17.89 23.71 -1.97
CA THR A 97 -19.15 24.00 -1.29
C THR A 97 -20.24 22.97 -1.67
N PRO A 98 -21.23 22.72 -0.81
CA PRO A 98 -22.26 21.70 -1.05
C PRO A 98 -23.06 21.88 -2.35
N ASP A 99 -23.18 23.10 -2.89
CA ASP A 99 -23.86 23.38 -4.17
C ASP A 99 -23.14 22.76 -5.37
N LYS A 100 -21.84 22.43 -5.25
CA LYS A 100 -21.05 21.83 -6.33
C LYS A 100 -21.13 20.30 -6.38
N THR A 101 -21.80 19.66 -5.43
CA THR A 101 -21.86 18.19 -5.30
C THR A 101 -22.29 17.51 -6.61
N LYS A 102 -23.37 17.98 -7.25
CA LYS A 102 -23.87 17.39 -8.51
C LYS A 102 -22.88 17.53 -9.68
N THR A 103 -22.14 18.63 -9.71
CA THR A 103 -21.12 18.86 -10.74
C THR A 103 -19.92 17.94 -10.54
N ILE A 104 -19.50 17.74 -9.30
CA ILE A 104 -18.37 16.85 -8.96
C ILE A 104 -18.72 15.39 -9.27
N ILE A 105 -19.92 14.93 -8.93
CA ILE A 105 -20.34 13.56 -9.24
C ILE A 105 -20.30 13.32 -10.76
N ARG A 106 -20.88 14.22 -11.56
CA ARG A 106 -20.83 14.12 -13.04
C ARG A 106 -19.41 14.12 -13.59
N LEU A 107 -18.50 14.89 -12.97
CA LEU A 107 -17.10 14.90 -13.35
C LEU A 107 -16.44 13.54 -13.06
N VAL A 108 -16.71 12.95 -11.89
CA VAL A 108 -16.19 11.61 -11.53
C VAL A 108 -16.71 10.56 -12.50
N ASP A 109 -18.01 10.57 -12.83
CA ASP A 109 -18.60 9.65 -13.81
C ASP A 109 -17.88 9.76 -15.17
N SER A 110 -17.65 10.99 -15.65
CA SER A 110 -16.96 11.21 -16.94
C SER A 110 -15.51 10.76 -16.96
N ILE A 111 -14.84 10.71 -15.80
CA ILE A 111 -13.46 10.21 -15.69
C ILE A 111 -13.45 8.68 -15.70
N GLN A 112 -14.45 8.05 -15.08
CA GLN A 112 -14.57 6.60 -15.06
C GLN A 112 -14.79 6.03 -16.47
N ASP A 113 -15.62 6.69 -17.28
CA ASP A 113 -15.89 6.32 -18.69
C ASP A 113 -14.64 6.39 -19.60
N ILE A 114 -13.60 7.15 -19.21
CA ILE A 114 -12.34 7.24 -19.98
C ILE A 114 -11.41 6.05 -19.69
N THR A 115 -11.65 5.34 -18.58
CA THR A 115 -10.75 4.29 -18.08
C THR A 115 -11.22 2.88 -18.45
N GLU A 116 -12.44 2.74 -18.97
CA GLU A 116 -13.00 1.51 -19.57
C GLU A 116 -12.75 1.45 -21.09
#